data_AF-C9AAE0-F1
#
_entry.id   AF-C9AAE0-F1
#
_cell.length_a   1.000
_cell.length_b   1.000
_cell.length_c   1.000
_cell.angle_alpha   90.00
_cell.angle_beta   90.00
_cell.angle_gamma   90.00
#
_symmetry.space_group_name_H-M   'P 1'
#
loop_
_entity.id
_entity.type
_entity.pdbx_description
1 polymer ?
#
loop_
_entity_poly.entity_id
_entity_poly.type
_entity_poly.pdbx_seq_one_letter_code
_entity_poly.pdbx_strand_id
1 'polypeptide(L)' 'MEEKKIFEKRWLLATSEQREKYHALIASYPSIEWTFKEKSYLLWLCQLDSDTFKTFEAIFDKLVNAN' A
#
# COMPACT_ATOMS: atom_id res chain seq x y z
N MET A 1 19.03 5.71 -0.23
CA MET A 1 18.96 4.23 -0.13
C MET A 1 18.31 3.67 -1.38
N GLU A 2 18.69 2.46 -1.76
CA GLU A 2 18.20 1.76 -2.96
C GLU A 2 16.66 1.63 -2.98
N GLU A 3 16.06 1.33 -1.83
CA GLU A 3 14.60 1.14 -1.69
C GLU A 3 13.78 2.38 -2.02
N LYS A 4 14.28 3.58 -1.69
CA LYS A 4 13.64 4.84 -2.06
C LYS A 4 13.61 5.02 -3.58
N LYS A 5 14.73 4.72 -4.26
CA LYS A 5 14.82 4.80 -5.73
C LYS A 5 13.89 3.78 -6.39
N ILE A 6 13.79 2.57 -5.83
CA ILE A 6 12.87 1.54 -6.30
C ILE A 6 11.42 2.01 -6.16
N PHE A 7 11.05 2.57 -5.00
CA PHE A 7 9.72 3.11 -4.77
C PHE A 7 9.39 4.22 -5.76
N GLU A 8 10.27 5.20 -5.94
CA GLU A 8 10.06 6.32 -6.88
C GLU A 8 9.85 5.83 -8.33
N LYS A 9 10.65 4.86 -8.79
CA LYS A 9 10.45 4.24 -10.11
C LYS A 9 9.09 3.55 -10.22
N ARG A 10 8.70 2.75 -9.23
CA ARG A 10 7.39 2.07 -9.21
C ARG A 10 6.24 3.07 -9.14
N TRP A 11 6.42 4.14 -8.37
CA TRP A 11 5.44 5.23 -8.25
C TRP A 11 5.17 5.88 -9.61
N LEU A 12 6.22 6.22 -10.36
CA LEU A 12 6.11 6.81 -11.69
C LEU A 12 5.36 5.90 -12.68
N LEU A 13 5.50 4.58 -12.56
CA LEU A 13 4.84 3.59 -13.40
C LEU A 13 3.40 3.24 -12.95
N ALA A 14 3.03 3.57 -11.71
CA ALA A 14 1.70 3.28 -11.17
C ALA A 14 0.61 4.10 -11.86
N THR A 15 -0.53 3.47 -12.11
CA THR A 15 -1.72 4.14 -12.67
C THR A 15 -2.34 5.10 -11.65
N SER A 16 -3.18 6.03 -12.11
CA SER A 16 -3.91 6.93 -11.22
C SER A 16 -4.77 6.17 -10.20
N GLU A 17 -5.51 5.15 -10.65
CA GLU A 17 -6.32 4.30 -9.76
C GLU A 17 -5.46 3.60 -8.70
N GLN A 18 -4.30 3.06 -9.09
CA GLN A 18 -3.38 2.42 -8.15
C GLN A 18 -2.86 3.41 -7.09
N ARG A 19 -2.56 4.65 -7.49
CA ARG A 19 -2.10 5.71 -6.57
C ARG A 19 -3.22 6.17 -5.64
N GLU A 20 -4.45 6.26 -6.12
CA GLU A 20 -5.63 6.60 -5.31
C GLU A 20 -5.88 5.53 -4.24
N LYS A 21 -5.90 4.25 -4.62
CA LYS A 21 -6.00 3.13 -3.67
C LYS A 21 -4.88 3.15 -2.65
N TYR A 22 -3.65 3.40 -3.10
CA TYR A 22 -2.49 3.51 -2.21
C TYR A 22 -2.64 4.64 -1.18
N HIS A 23 -3.07 5.83 -1.63
CA HIS A 23 -3.28 6.95 -0.73
C HIS A 23 -4.40 6.69 0.28
N ALA A 24 -5.51 6.10 -0.16
CA ALA A 24 -6.60 5.69 0.73
C ALA A 24 -6.11 4.69 1.78
N LEU A 25 -5.35 3.66 1.36
CA LEU A 25 -4.80 2.64 2.24
C LEU A 25 -3.88 3.23 3.31
N ILE A 26 -2.92 4.07 2.92
CA ILE A 26 -1.99 4.70 3.87
C ILE A 26 -2.75 5.62 4.84
N ALA A 27 -3.76 6.35 4.36
CA ALA A 27 -4.57 7.24 5.18
C ALA A 27 -5.42 6.49 6.22
N SER A 28 -5.82 5.24 5.95
CA SER A 28 -6.55 4.39 6.89
C SER A 28 -5.72 3.96 8.10
N TYR A 29 -4.38 4.00 8.01
CA TYR A 29 -3.48 3.56 9.08
C TYR A 29 -2.45 4.65 9.45
N PRO A 30 -2.90 5.83 9.94
CA PRO A 30 -2.04 7.00 10.14
C PRO A 30 -1.00 6.82 11.26
N SER A 31 -1.19 5.85 12.15
CA SER A 31 -0.28 5.54 13.26
C SER A 31 0.88 4.61 12.86
N ILE A 32 0.85 4.03 11.65
CA ILE A 32 1.88 3.08 11.19
C ILE A 32 2.93 3.84 10.37
N GLU A 33 4.18 3.81 10.84
CA GLU A 33 5.31 4.29 10.05
C GLU A 33 5.76 3.24 9.03
N TRP A 34 5.62 3.56 7.76
CA TRP A 34 5.98 2.66 6.66
C TRP A 34 7.36 2.97 6.10
N THR A 35 8.23 1.96 6.03
CA THR A 35 9.52 2.01 5.33
C THR A 35 9.30 2.10 3.81
N PHE A 36 10.31 2.56 3.04
CA PHE A 36 10.21 2.60 1.57
C PHE A 36 10.00 1.21 0.94
N LYS A 37 10.51 0.16 1.58
CA LYS A 37 10.29 -1.23 1.20
C LYS A 37 8.82 -1.61 1.32
N GLU A 38 8.21 -1.36 2.48
CA GLU A 38 6.80 -1.66 2.73
C GLU A 38 5.88 -0.82 1.86
N LYS A 39 6.17 0.48 1.70
CA LYS A 39 5.46 1.35 0.74
C LYS A 39 5.46 0.77 -0.67
N SER A 40 6.56 0.13 -1.08
CA SER A 40 6.65 -0.52 -2.39
C SER A 40 5.79 -1.80 -2.48
N TYR A 41 5.59 -2.52 -1.38
CA TYR A 41 4.69 -3.67 -1.31
C TYR A 41 3.24 -3.24 -1.32
N LEU A 42 2.88 -2.25 -0.50
CA LEU A 42 1.54 -1.68 -0.43
C LEU A 42 1.11 -1.11 -1.79
N LEU A 43 2.01 -0.38 -2.46
CA LEU A 43 1.76 0.10 -3.82
C LEU A 43 1.52 -1.06 -4.79
N TRP A 44 2.31 -2.13 -4.70
CA TRP A 44 2.12 -3.31 -5.55
C TRP A 44 0.77 -4.01 -5.30
N LEU A 45 0.32 -4.13 -4.05
CA LEU A 45 -0.99 -4.69 -3.70
C LEU A 45 -2.15 -3.89 -4.32
N CYS A 46 -1.99 -2.57 -4.50
CA CYS A 46 -3.01 -1.73 -5.12
C CYS A 46 -3.26 -2.04 -6.62
N GLN A 47 -2.48 -2.94 -7.24
CA GLN A 47 -2.70 -3.45 -8.59
C GLN A 47 -3.73 -4.57 -8.65
N LEU A 48 -4.06 -5.19 -7.52
CA LEU A 48 -5.02 -6.28 -7.44
C LEU A 48 -6.42 -5.79 -7.81
N ASP A 49 -7.25 -6.72 -8.29
CA ASP A 49 -8.67 -6.44 -8.50
C ASP A 49 -9.35 -6.03 -7.19
N SER A 50 -10.51 -5.39 -7.30
CA SER A 50 -11.17 -4.80 -6.14
C SER A 50 -11.51 -5.81 -5.05
N ASP A 51 -11.85 -7.06 -5.39
CA ASP A 51 -12.29 -8.06 -4.41
C ASP A 51 -11.09 -8.65 -3.67
N THR A 52 -10.02 -8.93 -4.41
CA THR A 52 -8.75 -9.38 -3.82
C THR A 52 -8.16 -8.27 -2.92
N PHE A 53 -8.16 -7.02 -3.36
CA PHE A 53 -7.65 -5.90 -2.57
C PHE A 53 -8.42 -5.73 -1.24
N LYS A 54 -9.76 -5.75 -1.28
CA LYS A 54 -10.62 -5.70 -0.09
C LYS A 54 -10.35 -6.85 0.89
N THR A 55 -10.06 -8.04 0.36
CA THR A 55 -9.70 -9.20 1.18
C THR A 55 -8.42 -8.93 1.97
N PHE A 56 -7.39 -8.35 1.33
CA PHE A 56 -6.18 -7.93 2.02
C PHE A 56 -6.43 -6.83 3.05
N GLU A 57 -7.24 -5.82 2.72
CA GLU A 57 -7.62 -4.76 3.67
C GLU A 57 -8.29 -5.34 4.92
N ALA A 58 -9.24 -6.28 4.76
CA ALA A 58 -9.91 -6.91 5.91
C ALA A 58 -8.95 -7.70 6.81
N ILE A 59 -7.98 -8.41 6.22
CA ILE A 59 -6.95 -9.12 6.99
C ILE A 59 -6.06 -8.12 7.72
N PHE A 60 -5.64 -7.06 7.02
CA PHE A 60 -4.74 -6.06 7.57
C PHE A 60 -5.39 -5.28 8.71
N ASP A 61 -6.65 -4.88 8.54
CA ASP A 61 -7.45 -4.23 9.59
C ASP A 61 -7.61 -5.14 10.82
N LYS A 62 -7.85 -6.44 10.63
CA LYS A 62 -7.88 -7.39 11.73
C LYS A 62 -6.55 -7.43 12.48
N LEU A 63 -5.41 -7.46 11.77
CA LEU A 63 -4.08 -7.51 12.39
C LEU A 63 -3.75 -6.23 13.16
N VAL A 64 -4.12 -5.06 12.64
CA VAL A 64 -3.92 -3.78 13.31
C VAL A 64 -4.75 -3.68 14.60
N ASN A 65 -5.96 -4.23 14.60
CA ASN A 65 -6.85 -4.22 15.76
C ASN A 65 -6.67 -5.42 16.72
N ALA A 66 -5.80 -6.38 16.39
CA ALA A 66 -5.63 -7.64 17.15
C ALA A 66 -4.72 -7.52 18.38
N ASN A 67 -4.79 -6.41 19.13
CA ASN A 67 -4.09 -6.21 20.41
C ASN A 67 -4.03 -7.49 21.26
#